data_AF-A0A4Y9P2J7-F1
#
_entry.id   AF-A0A4Y9P2J7-F1
#
_cell.length_a   1.000
_cell.length_b   1.000
_cell.length_c   1.000
_cell.angle_alpha   90.00
_cell.angle_beta   90.00
_cell.angle_gamma   90.00
#
_symmetry.space_group_name_H-M   'P 1'
#
loop_
_entity.id
_entity.type
_entity.pdbx_description
1 polymer ?
#
loop_
_entity_poly.entity_id
_entity_poly.type
_entity_poly.pdbx_seq_one_letter_code
_entity_poly.pdbx_strand_id
1 'polypeptide(L)' 'MAPLLVTSTFLPLVEAQAKARRVSPRLIVVPHPVGGLNEGELAAKIETAAAELLTLADEARGAE' A
#
# COMPACT_ATOMS: atom_id res chain seq x y z
N MET A 1 -3.02 12.68 -6.73
CA MET A 1 -3.71 11.39 -6.89
C MET A 1 -3.44 10.58 -5.63
N ALA A 2 -4.48 10.03 -4.99
CA ALA A 2 -4.31 9.23 -3.76
C ALA A 2 -3.62 7.89 -4.07
N PRO A 3 -2.77 7.37 -3.18
CA PRO A 3 -2.18 6.04 -3.34
C PRO A 3 -3.22 4.94 -3.14
N LEU A 4 -3.02 3.80 -3.80
CA LEU A 4 -3.85 2.59 -3.66
C LEU A 4 -3.22 1.66 -2.63
N LEU A 5 -4.00 1.27 -1.61
CA LEU A 5 -3.61 0.24 -0.66
C LEU A 5 -3.87 -1.14 -1.26
N VAL A 6 -2.84 -1.99 -1.28
CA VAL A 6 -2.90 -3.34 -1.87
C VAL A 6 -2.28 -4.33 -0.91
N THR A 7 -2.92 -5.49 -0.70
CA THR A 7 -2.24 -6.57 0.02
C THR A 7 -1.28 -7.30 -0.90
N SER A 8 -0.11 -7.74 -0.41
CA SER A 8 0.95 -8.40 -1.19
C SER A 8 0.45 -9.52 -2.12
N THR A 9 -0.55 -10.31 -1.70
CA THR A 9 -1.18 -11.37 -2.51
C THR A 9 -1.78 -10.87 -3.83
N PHE A 10 -2.29 -9.64 -3.87
CA PHE A 10 -2.95 -9.06 -5.06
C PHE A 10 -2.02 -8.18 -5.89
N LEU A 11 -0.79 -7.91 -5.44
CA LEU A 11 0.15 -7.06 -6.16
C LEU A 11 0.33 -7.47 -7.63
N PRO A 12 0.53 -8.77 -7.98
CA PRO A 12 0.69 -9.17 -9.39
C PRO A 12 -0.52 -8.83 -10.26
N LEU A 13 -1.73 -8.90 -9.70
CA LEU A 13 -2.96 -8.55 -10.42
C LEU A 13 -3.03 -7.04 -10.66
N VAL A 14 -2.71 -6.23 -9.65
CA VAL A 14 -2.71 -4.77 -9.76
C VAL A 14 -1.68 -4.30 -10.79
N GLU A 15 -0.48 -4.89 -10.78
CA GLU A 15 0.57 -4.61 -11.76
C GLU A 15 0.13 -4.97 -13.19
N ALA A 16 -0.50 -6.14 -13.37
CA ALA A 16 -1.02 -6.56 -14.67
C ALA A 16 -2.09 -5.57 -15.20
N GLN A 17 -2.99 -5.10 -14.33
CA GLN A 17 -4.01 -4.11 -14.68
C GLN A 17 -3.39 -2.74 -15.00
N ALA A 18 -2.42 -2.30 -14.21
CA ALA A 18 -1.68 -1.05 -14.43
C ALA A 18 -0.99 -1.06 -15.80
N LYS A 19 -0.32 -2.18 -16.13
CA LYS A 19 0.30 -2.40 -17.44
C LYS A 19 -0.71 -2.38 -18.58
N ALA A 20 -1.83 -3.10 -18.45
CA ALA A 20 -2.88 -3.14 -19.47
C ALA A 20 -3.48 -1.75 -19.76
N ARG A 21 -3.54 -0.90 -18.74
CA ARG A 21 -4.08 0.47 -18.82
C ARG A 21 -3.02 1.54 -19.09
N ARG A 22 -1.73 1.17 -19.17
CA ARG A 22 -0.58 2.09 -19.32
C ARG A 22 -0.58 3.19 -18.26
N VAL A 23 -0.88 2.84 -17.01
CA VAL A 23 -0.85 3.75 -15.87
C VAL A 23 0.21 3.29 -14.86
N SER A 24 0.80 4.25 -14.14
CA SER A 24 1.75 3.99 -13.06
C SER A 24 1.12 4.42 -11.73
N PRO A 25 0.42 3.53 -11.02
CA PRO A 25 -0.22 3.86 -9.74
C PRO A 25 0.82 4.02 -8.63
N ARG A 26 0.54 4.88 -7.66
CA ARG A 26 1.25 4.87 -6.36
C ARG A 26 0.63 3.79 -5.50
N LEU A 27 1.42 2.82 -5.06
CA LEU A 27 0.96 1.67 -4.28
C LEU A 27 1.53 1.73 -2.87
N ILE A 28 0.69 1.41 -1.89
CA ILE A 28 1.07 1.09 -0.50
C ILE A 28 0.83 -0.40 -0.37
N VAL A 29 1.86 -1.19 -0.06
CA VAL A 29 1.77 -2.65 -0.09
C VAL A 29 1.87 -3.21 1.32
N VAL A 30 0.79 -3.82 1.80
CA VAL A 30 0.73 -4.41 3.15
C VAL A 30 0.66 -5.94 3.09
N PRO A 31 1.14 -6.68 4.10
CA PRO A 31 0.98 -8.13 4.12
C PRO A 31 -0.50 -8.53 4.14
N HIS A 32 -0.87 -9.56 3.38
CA HIS A 32 -2.24 -10.10 3.41
C HIS A 32 -2.54 -10.77 4.77
N PRO A 33 -3.70 -10.50 5.41
CA PRO A 33 -4.09 -11.22 6.61
C PRO A 33 -4.48 -12.67 6.26
N VAL A 34 -3.93 -13.64 6.98
CA VAL A 34 -4.30 -15.06 6.82
C VAL A 34 -5.00 -15.51 8.10
N GLY A 35 -6.26 -15.92 8.00
CA GLY A 35 -7.03 -16.45 9.13
C GLY A 35 -7.73 -15.43 10.03
N GLY A 36 -7.76 -14.14 9.64
CA GLY A 36 -8.31 -13.04 10.45
C GLY A 36 -7.21 -12.09 10.93
N LEU A 37 -7.56 -11.13 11.79
CA LEU A 37 -6.60 -10.24 12.44
C LEU A 37 -6.79 -10.36 13.95
N ASN A 38 -5.73 -10.73 14.65
CA ASN A 38 -5.69 -10.42 16.08
C ASN A 38 -5.31 -8.94 16.29
N GLU A 39 -5.45 -8.45 17.52
CA GLU A 39 -5.20 -7.05 17.87
C GLU A 39 -3.79 -6.58 17.50
N GLY A 40 -2.76 -7.39 17.78
CA GLY A 40 -1.37 -7.05 17.48
C GLY A 40 -1.09 -7.00 15.98
N GLU A 41 -1.63 -7.94 15.22
CA GLU A 41 -1.50 -7.96 13.75
C GLU A 41 -2.21 -6.79 13.09
N LEU A 42 -3.37 -6.37 13.64
CA LEU A 42 -4.08 -5.19 13.16
C LEU A 42 -3.25 -3.92 13.42
N ALA A 43 -2.74 -3.75 14.64
CA ALA A 43 -1.91 -2.59 15.00
C ALA A 43 -0.67 -2.47 14.10
N ALA A 44 0.08 -3.56 13.91
CA ALA A 44 1.28 -3.56 13.07
C ALA A 44 0.99 -3.19 11.60
N LYS A 45 -0.17 -3.62 11.07
CA LYS A 45 -0.59 -3.25 9.70
C LYS A 45 -0.98 -1.78 9.59
N ILE A 46 -1.68 -1.24 10.58
CA ILE A 46 -2.02 0.19 10.62
C ILE A 46 -0.74 1.03 10.68
N GLU A 47 0.20 0.66 11.54
CA GLU A 47 1.49 1.35 11.67
C GLU A 47 2.27 1.33 10.35
N THR A 48 2.37 0.16 9.70
CA THR A 48 3.06 0.03 8.41
C THR A 48 2.40 0.88 7.32
N ALA A 49 1.07 0.83 7.21
CA ALA A 49 0.34 1.62 6.23
C ALA A 49 0.45 3.13 6.49
N ALA A 50 0.41 3.55 7.75
CA ALA A 50 0.55 4.95 8.14
C ALA A 50 1.96 5.48 7.84
N ALA A 51 3.01 4.69 8.12
CA ALA A 51 4.39 5.05 7.81
C ALA A 51 4.60 5.26 6.30
N GLU A 52 4.16 4.32 5.46
CA GLU A 52 4.26 4.46 4.00
C GLU A 52 3.45 5.66 3.47
N LEU A 53 2.25 5.90 4.03
CA LEU A 53 1.42 7.05 3.66
C LEU A 53 2.11 8.38 3.99
N LEU A 54 2.75 8.48 5.16
CA LEU A 54 3.46 9.68 5.59
C LEU A 54 4.68 9.94 4.70
N THR A 55 5.48 8.93 4.41
CA THR A 55 6.61 9.05 3.47
C THR A 55 6.15 9.57 2.11
N LEU A 56 5.08 9.00 1.54
CA LEU A 56 4.50 9.48 0.28
C LEU A 56 3.95 10.91 0.37
N ALA A 57 3.46 11.32 1.54
CA ALA A 57 2.98 12.67 1.77
C ALA A 57 4.13 13.68 1.85
N ASP A 58 5.25 13.31 2.47
CA ASP A 58 6.44 14.15 2.58
C ASP A 58 7.14 14.29 1.21
N GLU A 59 7.27 13.19 0.46
CA GLU A 59 7.70 13.23 -0.95
C GLU A 59 6.82 14.16 -1.80
N ALA A 60 5.50 14.12 -1.60
CA ALA A 60 4.57 14.97 -2.32
C ALA A 60 4.67 16.46 -1.93
N ARG A 61 5.15 16.75 -0.71
CA ARG A 61 5.41 18.11 -0.22
C ARG A 61 6.80 18.63 -0.62
N GLY A 62 7.69 17.77 -1.14
CA GLY A 62 9.07 18.13 -1.46
C GLY A 62 9.95 18.30 -0.22
N ALA A 63 9.58 17.66 0.90
CA ALA A 63 10.44 17.54 2.07
C ALA A 63 11.35 16.31 1.83
N GLU A 64 12.62 16.55 1.50
CA GLU A 64 13.67 15.52 1.52
C GLU A 64 14.04 15.13 2.96
#